data_AF-A0A832ZBW1-F1
#
_entry.id   AF-A0A832ZBW1-F1
#
_cell.length_a   1.000
_cell.length_b   1.000
_cell.length_c   1.000
_cell.angle_alpha   90.00
_cell.angle_beta   90.00
_cell.angle_gamma   90.00
#
_symmetry.space_group_name_H-M   'P 1'
#
loop_
_entity.id
_entity.type
_entity.pdbx_description
1 polymer ?
#
loop_
_entity_poly.entity_id
_entity_poly.type
_entity_poly.pdbx_seq_one_letter_code
_entity_poly.pdbx_strand_id
1 'polypeptide(L)'
;MNNCPHIARLITVLSVEEGLKSELADSIRVRASIENRPLKKEDTVAILHILGTTSYQAFFLDDKNSLETIKSELKKMGASLNYDSERILERYLERKKVQG
;
A
#
# COMPACT_ATOMS: atom_id res chain seq x y z
N MET A 1 1.51 -25.48 1.63
CA MET A 1 0.77 -24.36 2.26
C MET A 1 1.72 -23.17 2.31
N ASN A 2 1.40 -22.08 1.61
CA ASN A 2 2.22 -20.86 1.66
C ASN A 2 1.89 -20.10 2.95
N ASN A 3 2.52 -20.48 4.07
CA ASN A 3 2.45 -19.70 5.29
C ASN A 3 3.31 -18.44 5.10
N CYS A 4 2.68 -17.30 4.84
CA CYS A 4 3.36 -16.01 4.99
C CYS A 4 3.56 -15.79 6.50
N PRO A 5 4.79 -15.77 7.02
CA PRO A 5 5.05 -15.63 8.46
C PRO A 5 4.61 -14.27 9.02
N HIS A 6 4.42 -13.28 8.15
CA HIS A 6 4.08 -11.92 8.56
C HIS A 6 2.70 -11.49 8.07
N ILE A 7 2.07 -10.62 8.84
CA ILE A 7 0.77 -10.02 8.52
C ILE A 7 1.00 -8.53 8.25
N ALA A 8 0.51 -8.04 7.12
CA ALA A 8 0.47 -6.63 6.78
C ALA A 8 -0.87 -6.02 7.21
N ARG A 9 -0.81 -4.92 7.96
CA ARG A 9 -1.98 -4.16 8.39
C ARG A 9 -1.92 -2.75 7.81
N LEU A 10 -3.01 -2.33 7.17
CA LEU A 10 -3.21 -0.96 6.73
C LEU A 10 -3.25 -0.04 7.96
N ILE A 11 -2.36 0.94 7.98
CA ILE A 11 -2.31 1.97 9.02
C ILE A 11 -3.08 3.20 8.58
N THR A 12 -2.87 3.62 7.33
CA THR A 12 -3.46 4.85 6.81
C THR A 12 -3.45 4.87 5.28
N VAL A 13 -4.29 5.73 4.72
CA VAL A 13 -4.34 6.08 3.30
C VAL A 13 -4.26 7.60 3.22
N LEU A 14 -3.30 8.12 2.46
CA LEU A 14 -2.98 9.56 2.44
C LEU A 14 -2.41 9.97 1.08
N SER A 15 -2.36 11.27 0.81
CA SER A 15 -1.74 11.80 -0.41
C SER A 15 -0.22 11.70 -0.35
N VAL A 16 0.44 11.54 -1.50
CA VAL A 16 1.91 11.57 -1.59
C VAL A 16 2.45 12.87 -1.00
N GLU A 17 1.77 14.01 -1.21
CA GLU A 17 2.19 15.27 -0.61
C GLU A 17 2.25 15.19 0.93
N GLU A 18 1.22 14.67 1.58
CA GLU A 18 1.19 14.51 3.03
C GLU A 18 2.24 13.49 3.49
N GLY A 19 2.37 12.37 2.77
CA GLY A 19 3.29 11.30 3.11
C GLY A 19 4.76 11.72 3.00
N LEU A 20 5.08 12.56 2.02
CA LEU A 20 6.43 13.11 1.84
C LEU A 20 6.82 14.13 2.93
N LYS A 21 5.85 14.68 3.68
CA LYS A 21 6.09 15.56 4.83
C LYS A 21 6.15 14.81 6.16
N SER A 22 6.03 13.48 6.12
CA SER A 22 6.00 12.59 7.28
C SER A 22 7.20 11.63 7.28
N GLU A 23 7.35 10.86 8.35
CA GLU A 23 8.36 9.79 8.50
C GLU A 23 8.18 8.65 7.47
N LEU A 24 7.06 8.65 6.74
CA LEU A 24 6.73 7.67 5.70
C LEU A 24 7.29 8.04 4.31
N ALA A 25 7.94 9.19 4.19
CA ALA A 25 8.47 9.71 2.93
C ALA A 25 9.40 8.72 2.23
N ASP A 26 10.29 8.06 2.99
CA ASP A 26 11.25 7.12 2.43
C ASP A 26 10.58 5.85 1.90
N SER A 27 9.59 5.30 2.60
CA SER A 27 8.79 4.17 2.11
C SER A 27 8.09 4.50 0.78
N ILE A 28 7.56 5.72 0.64
CA ILE A 28 6.89 6.18 -0.58
C ILE A 28 7.89 6.34 -1.73
N ARG A 29 9.05 6.96 -1.46
CA ARG A 29 10.11 7.16 -2.46
C ARG A 29 10.69 5.83 -2.95
N VAL A 30 10.96 4.90 -2.04
CA VAL A 30 11.45 3.56 -2.38
C VAL A 30 10.44 2.85 -3.27
N ARG A 31 9.14 2.90 -2.93
CA ARG A 31 8.12 2.27 -3.76
C ARG A 31 8.05 2.91 -5.16
N ALA A 32 8.09 4.23 -5.26
CA ALA A 32 8.08 4.91 -6.54
C ALA A 32 9.29 4.56 -7.41
N SER A 33 10.46 4.44 -6.78
CA SER A 33 11.69 4.01 -7.46
C SER A 33 11.59 2.57 -7.97
N ILE A 34 10.99 1.65 -7.20
CA ILE A 34 10.76 0.25 -7.60
C ILE A 34 9.79 0.19 -8.79
N GLU A 35 8.72 0.99 -8.76
CA GLU A 35 7.72 1.05 -9.83
C GLU A 35 8.16 1.92 -11.03
N ASN A 36 9.36 2.52 -10.97
CA ASN A 36 9.88 3.47 -11.95
C ASN A 36 8.85 4.54 -12.36
N ARG A 37 8.14 5.09 -11.37
CA ARG A 37 7.05 6.06 -11.56
C ARG A 37 7.41 7.42 -10.96
N PRO A 38 6.93 8.52 -11.57
CA PRO A 38 7.04 9.83 -10.94
C PRO A 38 6.11 9.91 -9.71
N LEU A 39 6.54 10.67 -8.70
CA LEU A 39 5.72 11.01 -7.54
C LEU A 39 4.86 12.23 -7.87
N LYS A 40 3.54 12.04 -8.04
CA LYS A 40 2.60 13.15 -8.14
C LYS A 40 2.03 13.46 -6.77
N LYS A 41 1.85 14.74 -6.45
CA LYS A 41 1.40 15.17 -5.12
C LYS A 41 -0.02 14.68 -4.81
N GLU A 42 -0.87 14.67 -5.83
CA GLU A 42 -2.25 14.20 -5.77
C GLU A 42 -2.40 12.67 -5.75
N ASP A 43 -1.33 11.90 -5.93
CA ASP A 43 -1.41 10.44 -5.88
C ASP A 43 -1.77 9.99 -4.46
N THR A 44 -2.68 9.03 -4.35
CA THR A 44 -3.00 8.39 -3.08
C THR A 44 -2.08 7.20 -2.84
N VAL A 45 -1.58 7.05 -1.62
CA VAL A 45 -0.83 5.90 -1.15
C VAL A 45 -1.49 5.24 0.06
N ALA A 46 -1.53 3.91 0.06
CA ALA A 46 -1.81 3.07 1.22
C ALA A 46 -0.52 2.72 1.93
N ILE A 47 -0.52 2.82 3.25
CA ILE A 47 0.63 2.52 4.09
C ILE A 47 0.31 1.29 4.93
N LEU A 48 1.07 0.23 4.71
CA LEU A 48 0.93 -1.03 5.42
C LEU A 48 2.12 -1.27 6.33
N HIS A 49 1.82 -1.55 7.60
CA HIS A 49 2.81 -1.97 8.57
C HIS A 49 2.89 -3.49 8.59
N ILE A 50 4.10 -4.03 8.46
CA ILE A 50 4.33 -5.47 8.61
C ILE A 50 4.44 -5.77 10.10
N LEU A 51 3.40 -6.41 10.65
CA LEU A 51 3.29 -6.72 12.07
C LEU A 51 4.47 -7.59 12.53
N GLY A 52 4.99 -7.28 13.71
CA GLY A 52 6.20 -7.92 14.25
C GLY A 52 7.51 -7.33 13.73
N THR A 53 7.47 -6.29 12.89
CA THR A 53 8.65 -5.57 12.40
C THR A 53 8.48 -4.06 12.58
N THR A 54 9.50 -3.28 12.24
CA THR A 54 9.43 -1.81 12.11
C THR A 54 9.25 -1.36 10.66
N SER A 55 8.91 -2.28 9.75
CA SER A 55 8.88 -2.04 8.30
C SER A 55 7.51 -1.55 7.83
N TYR A 56 7.51 -0.47 7.06
CA TYR A 56 6.33 0.12 6.44
C TYR A 56 6.44 0.05 4.91
N GLN A 57 5.42 -0.53 4.29
CA GLN A 57 5.29 -0.65 2.85
C GLN A 57 4.24 0.33 2.32
N ALA A 58 4.66 1.21 1.44
CA ALA A 58 3.77 2.08 0.68
C ALA A 58 3.31 1.37 -0.60
N PHE A 59 2.04 1.52 -0.94
CA PHE A 59 1.45 1.07 -2.20
C PHE A 59 0.60 2.20 -2.78
N PHE A 60 0.83 2.54 -4.04
CA PHE A 60 0.03 3.55 -4.71
C PHE A 60 -1.36 2.98 -5.04
N LEU A 61 -2.40 3.76 -4.76
CA LEU A 61 -3.78 3.41 -5.06
C LEU A 61 -4.22 4.10 -6.35
N ASP A 62 -3.68 3.64 -7.46
CA ASP A 62 -4.01 4.09 -8.82
C ASP A 62 -4.63 2.96 -9.65
N ASP A 63 -5.09 3.25 -10.86
CA ASP A 63 -5.81 2.30 -11.71
C ASP A 63 -4.99 1.05 -12.08
N LYS A 64 -3.66 1.11 -11.96
CA LYS A 64 -2.76 -0.03 -12.19
C LYS A 64 -2.64 -0.95 -10.97
N ASN A 65 -2.98 -0.45 -9.78
CA ASN A 65 -2.78 -1.13 -8.52
C ASN A 65 -4.12 -1.63 -7.95
N SER A 66 -4.53 -2.81 -8.43
CA SER A 66 -5.64 -3.56 -7.86
C SER A 66 -5.27 -4.15 -6.48
N LEU A 67 -6.28 -4.48 -5.69
CA LEU A 67 -6.12 -5.20 -4.42
C LEU A 67 -5.27 -6.48 -4.58
N GLU A 68 -5.45 -7.19 -5.71
CA GLU A 68 -4.67 -8.38 -6.04
C GLU A 68 -3.17 -8.08 -6.24
N THR A 69 -2.83 -6.94 -6.84
CA THR A 69 -1.44 -6.50 -7.00
C THR A 69 -0.80 -6.28 -5.63
N ILE A 70 -1.50 -5.58 -4.73
CA ILE A 70 -1.02 -5.33 -3.36
C ILE A 70 -0.79 -6.66 -2.62
N LYS A 71 -1.74 -7.58 -2.70
CA LYS A 71 -1.62 -8.93 -2.10
C LYS A 71 -0.44 -9.72 -2.68
N SER A 72 -0.27 -9.68 -4.00
CA SER A 72 0.82 -10.38 -4.69
C SER A 72 2.20 -9.85 -4.25
N GLU A 73 2.34 -8.54 -4.17
CA GLU A 73 3.58 -7.89 -3.73
C GLU A 73 3.90 -8.19 -2.26
N LEU A 74 2.90 -8.12 -1.38
CA LEU A 74 3.07 -8.52 0.02
C LEU A 74 3.50 -9.99 0.12
N LYS A 75 2.91 -10.87 -0.70
CA LYS A 75 3.26 -12.30 -0.71
C LYS A 75 4.69 -12.55 -1.17
N LYS A 76 5.21 -11.78 -2.14
CA LYS A 76 6.63 -11.83 -2.55
C LYS A 76 7.57 -11.46 -1.39
N MET A 77 7.09 -10.65 -0.45
CA MET A 77 7.81 -10.27 0.77
C MET A 77 7.58 -11.21 1.95
N GLY A 78 6.83 -12.31 1.76
CA GLY A 78 6.47 -13.21 2.86
C GLY A 78 5.42 -12.64 3.83
N ALA A 79 4.64 -11.66 3.39
CA ALA A 79 3.56 -11.06 4.16
C ALA A 79 2.19 -11.32 3.52
N SER A 80 1.14 -11.46 4.35
CA SER A 80 -0.25 -11.50 3.90
C SER A 80 -1.03 -10.32 4.43
N LEU A 81 -1.93 -9.77 3.62
CA LEU A 81 -2.84 -8.72 4.05
C LEU A 81 -3.87 -9.28 5.04
N ASN A 82 -4.12 -8.61 6.17
CA ASN A 82 -5.18 -9.04 7.07
C ASN A 82 -6.57 -8.70 6.50
N TYR A 83 -7.57 -9.49 6.92
CA TYR A 83 -8.94 -9.39 6.44
C TYR A 83 -9.55 -7.99 6.54
N ASP A 84 -9.36 -7.28 7.66
CA ASP A 84 -9.91 -5.93 7.81
C ASP A 84 -9.28 -4.92 6.84
N SER A 85 -7.95 -4.95 6.69
CA SER A 85 -7.26 -4.06 5.77
C SER A 85 -7.63 -4.34 4.33
N GLU A 86 -7.82 -5.63 3.99
CA GLU A 86 -8.32 -6.06 2.71
C GLU A 86 -9.67 -5.42 2.39
N ARG A 87 -10.64 -5.51 3.31
CA ARG A 87 -11.97 -4.91 3.12
C ARG A 87 -11.93 -3.39 3.03
N ILE A 88 -11.05 -2.74 3.78
CA ILE A 88 -10.91 -1.28 3.71
C ILE A 88 -10.35 -0.87 2.35
N LEU A 89 -9.30 -1.53 1.87
CA LEU A 89 -8.71 -1.27 0.57
C LEU A 89 -9.66 -1.60 -0.58
N GLU A 90 -10.39 -2.71 -0.49
CA GLU A 90 -11.43 -3.09 -1.45
C GLU A 90 -12.46 -1.97 -1.60
N ARG A 91 -13.09 -1.55 -0.49
CA ARG A 91 -14.08 -0.47 -0.49
C ARG A 91 -13.52 0.85 -1.00
N TYR A 92 -12.26 1.15 -0.70
CA TYR A 92 -11.61 2.37 -1.18
C TYR A 92 -11.45 2.35 -2.70
N LEU A 93 -10.93 1.24 -3.25
CA LEU A 93 -10.74 1.07 -4.68
C LEU A 93 -12.07 1.02 -5.44
N GLU A 94 -13.11 0.41 -4.88
CA GLU A 94 -14.47 0.43 -5.44
C GLU A 94 -15.04 1.85 -5.53
N ARG A 95 -14.95 2.64 -4.44
CA ARG A 95 -15.42 4.03 -4.45
C ARG A 95 -14.69 4.88 -5.47
N LYS A 96 -13.38 4.67 -5.63
CA LYS A 96 -12.58 5.38 -6.63
C LYS A 96 -13.04 5.07 -8.06
N LYS A 97 -13.40 3.81 -8.35
CA LYS A 97 -13.93 3.40 -9.66
C LYS A 97 -15.32 3.96 -9.99
N VAL A 98 -16.15 4.20 -8.97
CA VAL A 98 -17.52 4.73 -9.17
C VAL A 98 -17.54 6.24 -9.43
N GLN A 99 -16.47 6.97 -9.08
CA GLN A 99 -16.35 8.42 -9.29
C GLN A 99 -15.48 8.80 -10.51
N GLY A 100 -15.01 7.82 -11.28
CA GLY A 100 -14.20 7.99 -12.50
C GLY A 100 -15.00 7.93 -13.78
#